data_AF-A0A3B8Q260-F1
#
_entry.id   AF-A0A3B8Q260-F1
#
_cell.length_a   1.000
_cell.length_b   1.000
_cell.length_c   1.000
_cell.angle_alpha   90.00
_cell.angle_beta   90.00
_cell.angle_gamma   90.00
#
_symmetry.space_group_name_H-M   'P 1'
#
loop_
_entity.id
_entity.type
_entity.pdbx_description
1 polymer ?
#
loop_
_entity_poly.entity_id
_entity_poly.type
_entity_poly.pdbx_seq_one_letter_code
_entity_poly.pdbx_strand_id
1 'polypeptide(L)'
;MNSNPLLLRLVLVVLAFSRASAAPNETPVETPSPHRQLPKAMHGTMAELPRITVGQNDGDLRGSDHRTLQAAVDYIASLGGGVVE
;
A
#
# COMPACT_ATOMS: atom_id res chain seq x y z
N MET A 1 1.52 -50.30 6.28
CA MET A 1 1.33 -48.85 6.53
C MET A 1 2.46 -48.45 7.47
N ASN A 2 3.66 -48.25 6.92
CA ASN A 2 4.90 -48.17 7.71
C ASN A 2 5.44 -46.74 7.57
N SER A 3 4.96 -45.85 8.42
CA SER A 3 5.41 -44.46 8.46
C SER A 3 6.85 -44.43 9.01
N ASN A 4 7.80 -44.02 8.15
CA ASN A 4 9.23 -44.02 8.46
C ASN A 4 9.53 -42.89 9.48
N PRO A 5 9.91 -43.19 10.73
CA PRO A 5 10.06 -42.18 11.79
C PRO A 5 11.26 -41.25 11.56
N LEU A 6 12.18 -41.64 10.66
CA LEU A 6 13.32 -40.84 10.24
C LEU A 6 12.90 -39.60 9.43
N LEU A 7 11.85 -39.75 8.60
CA LEU A 7 11.35 -38.68 7.72
C LEU A 7 10.62 -37.62 8.54
N LEU A 8 9.89 -38.03 9.59
CA LEU A 8 9.23 -37.12 10.54
C LEU A 8 10.24 -36.29 11.34
N ARG A 9 11.37 -36.88 11.76
CA ARG A 9 12.42 -36.15 12.49
C ARG A 9 13.16 -35.15 11.59
N LEU A 10 13.39 -35.50 10.33
CA LEU A 10 13.97 -34.58 9.35
C LEU A 10 13.08 -33.34 9.14
N VAL A 11 11.77 -33.55 9.00
CA VAL A 11 10.78 -32.46 8.85
C VAL A 11 10.76 -31.56 10.09
N LEU A 12 10.84 -32.12 11.30
CA LEU A 12 10.86 -31.34 12.54
C LEU A 12 12.11 -30.46 12.68
N VAL A 13 13.28 -30.94 12.24
CA VAL A 13 14.52 -30.15 12.27
C VAL A 13 14.47 -28.99 11.27
N VAL A 14 13.92 -29.21 10.07
CA VAL A 14 13.74 -28.15 9.06
C VAL A 14 12.73 -27.10 9.53
N LEU A 15 11.64 -27.50 10.21
CA LEU A 15 10.66 -26.54 10.75
C LEU A 15 11.24 -25.66 11.86
N ALA A 16 12.17 -26.18 12.67
CA ALA A 16 12.77 -25.45 13.78
C ALA A 16 13.80 -24.40 13.33
N PHE A 17 14.44 -24.59 12.16
CA PHE A 17 15.49 -23.69 11.68
C PHE A 17 14.96 -22.38 11.07
N SER A 18 13.70 -22.34 10.63
CA SER A 18 13.11 -21.17 9.96
C SER A 18 12.63 -20.06 10.90
N ARG A 19 12.95 -20.12 12.20
CA ARG A 19 12.64 -19.07 13.19
C ARG A 19 13.82 -18.15 13.52
N ALA A 20 14.69 -17.90 12.53
CA ALA A 20 15.84 -17.03 12.71
C ALA A 20 15.50 -15.54 12.47
N SER A 21 15.34 -14.83 13.58
CA SER A 21 15.72 -13.42 13.81
C SER A 21 14.92 -12.31 13.10
N ALA A 22 13.81 -11.89 13.72
CA ALA A 22 13.35 -10.51 13.59
C ALA A 22 14.21 -9.63 14.52
N ALA A 23 15.17 -8.90 13.97
CA ALA A 23 15.90 -7.89 14.72
C ALA A 23 14.92 -6.77 15.15
N PRO A 24 15.03 -6.21 16.37
CA PRO A 24 14.27 -5.04 16.76
C PRO A 24 14.71 -3.87 15.88
N ASN A 25 13.81 -3.44 14.99
CA ASN A 25 14.04 -2.26 14.16
C ASN A 25 13.75 -1.02 15.02
N GLU A 26 14.72 -0.62 15.84
CA GLU A 26 14.66 0.66 16.53
C GLU A 26 14.82 1.76 15.48
N THR A 27 13.70 2.20 14.90
CA THR A 27 13.68 3.37 14.01
C THR A 27 14.19 4.57 14.81
N PRO A 28 15.34 5.17 14.46
CA PRO A 28 15.82 6.37 15.13
C PRO A 28 14.71 7.43 15.08
N VAL A 29 14.39 8.03 16.22
CA VAL A 29 13.43 9.15 16.28
C VAL A 29 14.02 10.29 15.44
N GLU A 30 13.51 10.43 14.23
CA GLU A 30 14.07 11.31 13.22
C GLU A 30 13.67 12.77 13.53
N THR A 31 14.66 13.60 13.84
CA THR A 31 14.50 15.03 14.11
C THR A 31 13.73 15.70 12.97
N PRO A 32 12.71 16.55 13.23
CA PRO A 32 11.96 17.20 12.16
C PRO A 32 12.87 18.05 11.27
N SER A 33 13.10 17.59 10.04
CA SER A 33 13.85 18.38 9.05
C SER A 33 12.88 19.26 8.26
N PRO A 34 13.27 20.51 7.92
CA PRO A 34 12.47 21.39 7.05
C PRO A 34 12.21 20.81 5.65
N HIS A 35 12.93 19.74 5.28
CA HIS A 35 12.85 19.07 3.98
C HIS A 35 12.15 17.71 4.06
N ARG A 36 11.44 17.41 5.16
CA ARG A 36 10.71 16.15 5.31
C ARG A 36 9.65 16.06 4.22
N GLN A 37 9.86 15.13 3.29
CA GLN A 37 8.89 14.84 2.24
C GLN A 37 7.67 14.18 2.88
N LEU A 38 6.49 14.76 2.66
CA LEU A 38 5.25 14.16 3.16
C LEU A 38 5.04 12.79 2.49
N PRO A 39 4.45 11.81 3.21
CA PRO A 39 4.00 10.58 2.60
C PRO A 39 3.16 10.89 1.35
N LYS A 40 3.53 10.29 0.21
CA LYS A 40 2.87 10.56 -1.07
C LYS A 40 1.41 10.09 -1.11
N ALA A 41 1.06 9.15 -0.25
CA ALA A 41 -0.29 8.59 -0.17
C ALA A 41 -0.91 8.92 1.19
N MET A 42 -2.12 9.46 1.15
CA MET A 42 -2.93 9.80 2.33
C MET A 42 -3.70 8.57 2.85
N HIS A 43 -3.03 7.45 3.13
CA HIS A 43 -3.68 6.21 3.61
C HIS A 43 -4.24 6.27 5.06
N GLY A 44 -4.64 7.46 5.53
CA GLY A 44 -5.30 7.65 6.83
C GLY A 44 -6.83 7.63 6.71
N THR A 45 -7.52 7.36 7.81
CA THR A 45 -8.98 7.45 7.85
C THR A 45 -9.42 8.91 7.59
N MET A 46 -10.09 9.14 6.46
CA MET A 46 -10.59 10.47 6.10
C MET A 46 -11.99 10.71 6.69
N ALA A 47 -12.23 11.93 7.18
CA ALA A 47 -13.56 12.35 7.61
C ALA A 47 -14.51 12.54 6.42
N GLU A 48 -13.97 12.92 5.27
CA GLU A 48 -14.70 13.13 4.02
C GLU A 48 -13.92 12.48 2.87
N LEU A 49 -14.64 11.75 2.00
CA LEU A 49 -14.03 11.10 0.85
C LEU A 49 -13.88 12.11 -0.30
N PRO A 50 -12.74 12.10 -1.01
CA PRO A 50 -12.54 12.99 -2.14
C PRO A 50 -13.53 12.65 -3.27
N ARG A 51 -14.08 13.69 -3.88
CA ARG A 51 -14.92 13.62 -5.09
C ARG A 51 -14.31 14.53 -6.15
N ILE A 52 -14.17 14.03 -7.37
CA ILE A 52 -13.72 14.81 -8.52
C ILE A 52 -14.63 14.60 -9.71
N THR A 53 -14.75 15.63 -10.54
CA THR A 53 -15.51 15.62 -11.79
C THR A 53 -14.57 15.63 -12.99
N VAL A 54 -14.90 14.86 -14.02
CA VAL A 54 -14.14 14.72 -15.26
C VAL A 54 -15.05 15.03 -16.43
N GLY A 55 -14.67 15.99 -17.25
CA GLY A 55 -15.42 16.32 -18.46
C GLY A 55 -14.53 16.78 -19.60
N GLN A 56 -15.10 16.82 -20.80
CA GLN A 56 -14.33 17.28 -21.97
C GLN A 56 -14.14 18.80 -21.97
N ASN A 57 -15.18 19.52 -21.55
CA ASN A 57 -15.22 20.99 -21.59
C ASN A 57 -15.28 21.62 -20.19
N ASP A 58 -15.68 20.85 -19.17
CA ASP A 58 -15.82 21.31 -17.79
C ASP A 58 -15.45 20.20 -16.79
N GLY A 59 -15.38 20.52 -15.50
CA GLY A 59 -14.96 19.61 -14.43
C GLY A 59 -13.57 19.92 -13.86
N ASP A 60 -13.23 19.27 -12.76
CA ASP A 60 -11.94 19.42 -12.06
C ASP A 60 -10.77 18.94 -12.93
N LEU A 61 -10.99 17.85 -13.68
CA LEU A 61 -10.09 17.36 -14.70
C LEU A 61 -10.75 17.44 -16.07
N ARG A 62 -10.01 18.02 -17.04
CA ARG A 62 -10.50 18.20 -18.41
C ARG A 62 -9.69 17.41 -19.41
N GLY A 63 -10.38 16.70 -20.28
CA GLY A 63 -9.76 16.02 -21.41
C GLY A 63 -10.73 15.20 -22.23
N SER A 64 -10.36 15.00 -23.49
CA SER A 64 -11.16 14.30 -24.49
C SER A 64 -10.75 12.83 -24.66
N ASP A 65 -9.73 12.39 -23.94
CA ASP A 65 -9.18 11.04 -24.04
C ASP A 65 -9.43 10.20 -22.77
N HIS A 66 -9.21 8.89 -22.91
CA HIS A 66 -9.36 7.96 -21.80
C HIS A 66 -8.27 8.13 -20.71
N ARG A 67 -7.19 8.86 -21.01
CA ARG A 67 -6.06 9.03 -20.08
C ARG A 67 -6.46 10.00 -18.98
N THR A 68 -7.27 11.00 -19.28
CA THR A 68 -7.83 11.91 -18.27
C THR A 68 -8.67 11.14 -17.25
N LEU A 69 -9.57 10.27 -17.70
CA LEU A 69 -10.37 9.44 -16.79
C LEU A 69 -9.50 8.46 -15.98
N GLN A 70 -8.49 7.84 -16.62
CA GLN A 70 -7.54 6.97 -15.92
C GLN A 70 -6.75 7.73 -14.85
N ALA A 71 -6.24 8.92 -15.17
CA ALA A 71 -5.52 9.76 -14.22
C ALA A 71 -6.41 10.17 -13.03
N ALA A 72 -7.69 10.46 -13.29
CA ALA A 72 -8.68 10.75 -12.26
C ALA A 72 -8.84 9.58 -11.28
N VAL A 73 -9.02 8.38 -11.81
CA VAL A 73 -9.16 7.14 -11.03
C VAL A 73 -7.87 6.83 -10.26
N ASP A 74 -6.71 6.91 -10.90
CA ASP A 74 -5.41 6.65 -10.28
C ASP A 74 -5.14 7.62 -9.12
N TYR A 75 -5.50 8.90 -9.30
CA TYR A 75 -5.38 9.91 -8.26
C TYR A 75 -6.25 9.58 -7.05
N ILE A 76 -7.54 9.34 -7.25
CA ILE A 76 -8.47 8.98 -6.17
C ILE A 76 -8.05 7.68 -5.48
N ALA A 77 -7.58 6.68 -6.22
CA ALA A 77 -7.05 5.44 -5.66
C ALA A 77 -5.80 5.69 -4.81
N SER A 78 -4.89 6.58 -5.24
CA SER A 78 -3.68 6.94 -4.50
C SER A 78 -3.96 7.65 -3.16
N LEU A 79 -5.15 8.26 -3.05
CA LEU A 79 -5.64 8.87 -1.83
C LEU A 79 -6.32 7.87 -0.89
N GLY A 80 -6.63 6.66 -1.35
CA GLY A 80 -7.37 5.66 -0.55
C GLY A 80 -8.83 5.46 -0.95
N GLY A 81 -9.25 6.02 -2.09
CA GLY A 81 -10.60 5.87 -2.64
C GLY A 81 -11.43 7.16 -2.60
N GLY A 82 -12.62 7.12 -3.19
CA GLY A 82 -13.46 8.29 -3.40
C GLY A 82 -14.39 8.14 -4.60
N VAL A 83 -14.88 9.26 -5.13
CA VAL A 83 -15.84 9.29 -6.24
C VAL A 83 -15.25 10.04 -7.43
N VAL A 84 -15.45 9.49 -8.63
CA VAL A 84 -15.16 10.13 -9.92
C VAL A 84 -16.46 10.19 -10.72
N GLU A 85 -16.83 11.38 -11.19
CA GLU A 85 -18.06 11.64 -11.99
C GLU A 85 -17.74 12.24 -13.35
#